data_AF-A0A1J8R1Z4-F1
#
_entry.id   AF-A0A1J8R1Z4-F1
#
_cell.length_a   1.000
_cell.length_b   1.000
_cell.length_c   1.000
_cell.angle_alpha   90.00
_cell.angle_beta   90.00
_cell.angle_gamma   90.00
#
_symmetry.space_group_name_H-M   'P 1'
#
loop_
_entity.id
_entity.type
_entity.pdbx_description
1 polymer ?
#
loop_
_entity_poly.entity_id
_entity_poly.type
_entity_poly.pdbx_seq_one_letter_code
_entity_poly.pdbx_strand_id
1 'polypeptide(L)'
;MLHLLPTEIAIEIASYLPLQSLYQASLVSREWHGLIADNEQTIYRNAAVLHRFLLHVDLEAESSSPTSDKKRDWKQLCRRRLEIVLEILSTSKTRMEG
;
A
#
# COMPACT_ATOMS: atom_id res chain seq x y z
N MET A 1 -20.93 0.76 7.70
CA MET A 1 -20.13 0.19 8.80
C MET A 1 -18.91 1.05 9.11
N LEU A 2 -18.09 1.45 8.13
CA LEU A 2 -16.92 2.31 8.40
C LEU A 2 -17.31 3.67 8.99
N HIS A 3 -18.44 4.25 8.58
CA HIS A 3 -18.99 5.50 9.10
C HIS A 3 -19.41 5.47 10.59
N LEU A 4 -19.47 4.28 11.21
CA LEU A 4 -19.79 4.14 12.63
C LEU A 4 -18.52 4.06 13.51
N LEU A 5 -17.35 3.95 12.88
CA LEU A 5 -16.07 3.84 13.56
C LEU A 5 -15.38 5.22 13.58
N PRO A 6 -14.60 5.51 14.63
CA PRO A 6 -13.64 6.61 14.59
C PRO A 6 -12.69 6.43 13.40
N THR A 7 -12.31 7.53 12.77
CA THR A 7 -11.47 7.52 11.56
C THR A 7 -10.13 6.81 11.80
N GLU A 8 -9.51 6.96 12.98
CA GLU A 8 -8.25 6.26 13.27
C GLU A 8 -8.42 4.73 13.25
N ILE A 9 -9.53 4.22 13.79
CA ILE A 9 -9.82 2.79 13.81
C ILE A 9 -10.09 2.27 12.40
N ALA A 10 -10.80 3.06 11.59
CA ALA A 10 -11.06 2.73 10.19
C ALA A 10 -9.76 2.66 9.36
N ILE A 11 -8.83 3.59 9.57
CA ILE A 11 -7.50 3.61 8.94
C ILE A 11 -6.66 2.39 9.37
N GLU A 12 -6.68 2.07 10.66
CA GLU A 12 -5.95 0.93 11.21
C GLU A 12 -6.45 -0.38 10.61
N ILE A 13 -7.78 -0.59 10.58
CA ILE A 13 -8.41 -1.75 9.91
C ILE A 13 -8.01 -1.80 8.43
N ALA A 14 -8.08 -0.67 7.73
CA ALA A 14 -7.69 -0.58 6.32
C ALA A 14 -6.22 -1.00 6.11
N SER A 15 -5.34 -0.65 7.05
CA SER A 15 -3.90 -0.95 6.98
C SER A 15 -3.59 -2.46 7.07
N TYR A 16 -4.47 -3.26 7.66
CA TYR A 16 -4.32 -4.73 7.67
C TYR A 16 -4.68 -5.38 6.34
N LEU A 17 -5.38 -4.69 5.43
CA LEU A 17 -5.72 -5.26 4.13
C LEU A 17 -4.48 -5.27 3.22
N PRO A 18 -4.28 -6.33 2.42
CA PRO A 18 -3.31 -6.31 1.33
C PRO A 18 -3.59 -5.15 0.37
N LEU A 19 -2.54 -4.60 -0.25
CA LEU A 19 -2.64 -3.48 -1.18
C LEU A 19 -3.66 -3.70 -2.30
N GLN A 20 -3.72 -4.92 -2.83
CA GLN A 20 -4.71 -5.30 -3.84
C GLN A 20 -6.13 -5.20 -3.29
N SER A 21 -6.36 -5.68 -2.06
CA SER A 21 -7.68 -5.63 -1.43
C SER A 21 -8.12 -4.21 -1.10
N LEU A 22 -7.19 -3.32 -0.72
CA LEU A 22 -7.46 -1.88 -0.56
C LEU A 22 -7.94 -1.25 -1.87
N TYR A 23 -7.27 -1.56 -2.98
CA TYR A 23 -7.68 -1.08 -4.29
C TYR A 23 -9.09 -1.59 -4.66
N GLN A 24 -9.34 -2.89 -4.50
CA GLN A 24 -10.67 -3.46 -4.79
C GLN A 24 -11.76 -2.86 -3.89
N ALA A 25 -11.49 -2.67 -2.60
CA ALA A 25 -12.42 -2.03 -1.65
C ALA A 25 -12.81 -0.61 -2.10
N SER A 26 -11.84 0.15 -2.63
CA SER A 26 -12.05 1.50 -3.15
C SER A 26 -12.93 1.56 -4.41
N LEU A 27 -13.07 0.45 -5.15
CA LEU A 27 -13.90 0.36 -6.35
C LEU A 27 -15.33 -0.05 -6.03
N VAL A 28 -15.54 -0.85 -4.99
CA VAL A 28 -16.85 -1.43 -4.66
C VAL A 28 -17.65 -0.60 -3.65
N SER A 29 -17.02 0.36 -2.96
CA SER A 29 -17.69 1.21 -1.98
C SER A 29 -17.18 2.65 -1.98
N ARG A 30 -18.10 3.60 -2.06
CA ARG A 30 -17.80 5.04 -1.98
C ARG A 30 -17.23 5.46 -0.63
N GLU A 31 -17.65 4.80 0.45
CA GLU A 31 -17.16 5.09 1.80
C GLU A 31 -15.71 4.65 1.96
N TRP A 32 -15.38 3.45 1.47
CA TRP A 32 -14.01 2.98 1.39
C TRP A 32 -13.17 3.86 0.48
N HIS A 33 -13.72 4.27 -0.66
CA HIS A 33 -13.05 5.19 -1.57
C HIS A 33 -12.68 6.52 -0.87
N GLY A 34 -13.63 7.14 -0.18
CA GLY A 34 -13.39 8.40 0.56
C GLY A 34 -12.34 8.22 1.65
N LEU A 35 -12.51 7.20 2.50
CA LEU A 35 -11.54 6.90 3.57
C LEU A 35 -10.12 6.70 3.03
N ILE A 36 -9.98 5.94 1.94
CA ILE A 36 -8.69 5.65 1.31
C ILE A 36 -8.12 6.88 0.62
N ALA A 37 -8.94 7.67 -0.09
CA ALA A 37 -8.48 8.87 -0.78
C ALA A 37 -7.98 9.94 0.20
N ASP A 38 -8.70 10.15 1.29
CA ASP A 38 -8.37 11.17 2.29
C ASP A 38 -7.13 10.80 3.13
N ASN A 39 -6.86 9.50 3.29
CA ASN A 39 -5.80 8.98 4.15
C ASN A 39 -4.80 8.09 3.39
N GLU A 40 -4.67 8.30 2.09
CA GLU A 40 -3.96 7.39 1.18
C GLU A 40 -2.54 7.11 1.67
N GLN A 41 -1.80 8.14 2.07
CA GLN A 41 -0.41 7.97 2.49
C GLN A 41 -0.27 7.14 3.76
N THR A 42 -1.12 7.40 4.76
CA THR A 42 -1.08 6.70 6.04
C THR A 42 -1.44 5.24 5.85
N ILE A 43 -2.54 4.96 5.13
CA ILE A 43 -3.03 3.60 4.89
C ILE A 43 -2.00 2.80 4.08
N TYR A 44 -1.50 3.34 2.96
CA TYR A 44 -0.54 2.62 2.12
C TYR A 44 0.83 2.46 2.79
N ARG A 45 1.30 3.44 3.57
CA ARG A 45 2.53 3.30 4.37
C ARG A 45 2.37 2.19 5.41
N ASN A 46 1.31 2.23 6.20
CA ASN A 46 1.08 1.25 7.26
C ASN A 46 0.90 -0.15 6.68
N ALA A 47 0.11 -0.28 5.61
CA ALA A 47 -0.02 -1.54 4.89
C ALA A 47 1.32 -2.03 4.34
N ALA A 48 2.13 -1.16 3.73
CA ALA A 48 3.43 -1.55 3.20
C ALA A 48 4.40 -2.03 4.31
N VAL A 49 4.36 -1.41 5.49
CA VAL A 49 5.15 -1.84 6.66
C VAL A 49 4.64 -3.17 7.22
N LEU A 50 3.33 -3.30 7.46
CA LEU A 50 2.71 -4.50 8.01
C LEU A 50 2.92 -5.73 7.11
N HIS A 51 2.73 -5.54 5.81
CA HIS A 51 2.88 -6.61 4.81
C HIS A 51 4.33 -6.78 4.33
N ARG A 52 5.30 -6.11 4.97
CA ARG A 52 6.74 -6.17 4.66
C ARG A 52 7.07 -5.92 3.18
N PHE A 53 6.28 -5.06 2.53
CA PHE A 53 6.47 -4.69 1.13
C PHE A 53 7.73 -3.83 0.91
N LEU A 54 8.25 -3.22 1.98
CA LEU A 54 9.48 -2.44 1.98
C LEU A 54 10.54 -3.16 2.82
N LEU A 55 11.78 -3.14 2.32
CA LEU A 55 12.94 -3.58 3.09
C LEU A 55 13.34 -2.46 4.06
N HIS A 56 13.92 -2.81 5.22
CA HIS A 56 14.33 -1.87 6.28
C HIS A 56 15.19 -0.68 5.77
N VAL A 57 15.91 -0.87 4.65
CA VAL A 57 16.73 0.14 3.96
C VAL A 57 15.89 1.28 3.35
N ASP A 58 14.69 0.98 2.84
CA ASP A 58 13.80 1.99 2.25
C ASP A 58 13.19 2.92 3.33
N LEU A 59 13.12 2.45 4.58
CA LEU A 59 12.62 3.19 5.76
C LEU A 59 13.69 4.08 6.40
N GLU A 60 14.95 3.66 6.44
CA GLU A 60 16.08 4.46 6.96
C GLU A 60 16.40 5.67 6.04
N ALA A 61 16.10 5.55 4.75
CA ALA A 61 16.20 6.67 3.80
C ALA A 61 15.13 7.77 4.03
N GLU A 62 14.11 7.51 4.86
CA GLU A 62 13.10 8.51 5.25
C GLU A 62 13.54 9.37 6.46
N SER A 63 14.36 8.82 7.37
CA SER A 63 14.77 9.52 8.61
C SER A 63 15.91 10.52 8.40
N SER A 64 16.62 10.42 7.27
CA SER A 64 17.90 11.12 7.03
C SER A 64 17.83 12.22 5.95
N SER A 65 16.66 12.49 5.35
CA SER A 65 16.50 13.58 4.38
C SER A 65 15.67 14.74 4.96
N PRO A 66 16.29 15.87 5.33
CA PRO A 66 15.57 17.05 5.83
C PRO A 66 14.86 17.86 4.73
N THR A 67 14.94 17.44 3.47
CA THR A 67 14.41 18.18 2.31
C THR A 67 13.80 17.24 1.26
N SER A 68 12.71 16.56 1.60
CA SER A 68 11.86 15.95 0.58
C SER A 68 10.40 16.27 0.82
N ASP A 69 10.05 17.53 0.54
CA ASP A 69 8.70 18.00 0.26
C ASP A 69 8.08 17.32 -1.00
N LYS A 70 8.85 16.44 -1.67
CA LYS A 70 8.28 15.44 -2.56
C LYS A 70 7.62 14.37 -1.69
N LYS A 71 6.36 14.63 -1.31
CA LYS A 71 5.39 13.63 -0.83
C LYS A 71 5.61 12.34 -1.62
N ARG A 72 6.32 11.37 -1.04
CA ARG A 72 6.66 10.12 -1.73
C ARG A 72 5.33 9.44 -2.00
N ASP A 73 4.98 9.25 -3.28
CA ASP A 73 3.71 8.66 -3.68
C ASP A 73 3.76 7.15 -3.35
N TRP A 74 3.37 6.82 -2.11
CA TRP A 74 3.35 5.46 -1.59
C TRP A 74 2.56 4.52 -2.48
N LYS A 75 1.53 5.02 -3.18
CA LYS A 75 0.73 4.25 -4.13
C LYS A 75 1.54 3.89 -5.37
N GLN A 76 2.32 4.82 -5.92
CA GLN A 76 3.25 4.51 -7.02
C GLN A 76 4.34 3.54 -6.61
N LEU A 77 4.89 3.67 -5.40
CA LEU A 77 5.88 2.73 -4.87
C LEU A 77 5.31 1.33 -4.72
N CYS A 78 4.13 1.23 -4.11
CA CYS A 78 3.39 -0.03 -3.97
C CYS A 78 3.06 -0.65 -5.33
N ARG A 79 2.63 0.15 -6.31
CA ARG A 79 2.33 -0.31 -7.67
C ARG A 79 3.57 -0.88 -8.36
N ARG A 80 4.70 -0.13 -8.37
CA ARG A 80 5.96 -0.61 -8.97
C ARG A 80 6.44 -1.90 -8.33
N ARG A 81 6.34 -2.01 -7.01
CA ARG A 81 6.76 -3.23 -6.29
C ARG A 81 5.87 -4.41 -6.64
N LEU A 82 4.57 -4.20 -6.78
CA LEU A 82 3.60 -5.23 -7.19
C LEU A 82 3.88 -5.72 -8.62
N GLU A 83 4.14 -4.80 -9.55
CA GLU A 83 4.49 -5.12 -10.95
C GLU A 83 5.74 -6.01 -11.03
N ILE A 84 6.81 -5.67 -10.28
CA ILE A 84 8.04 -6.48 -10.23
C ILE A 84 7.76 -7.88 -9.69
N VAL A 85 6.98 -8.01 -8.60
CA VAL A 85 6.66 -9.32 -8.01
C VAL A 85 5.85 -10.17 -8.98
N LEU A 86 4.88 -9.57 -9.69
CA LEU A 86 4.08 -10.28 -10.70
C LEU A 86 4.93 -10.72 -11.90
N GLU A 87 5.87 -9.90 -12.35
CA GLU A 87 6.76 -10.24 -13.46
C GLU A 87 7.74 -11.37 -13.10
N ILE A 88 8.31 -11.36 -11.89
CA ILE A 88 9.16 -12.45 -11.37
C ILE A 88 8.37 -13.75 -11.23
N LEU A 89 7.11 -13.69 -10.77
CA LEU A 89 6.25 -14.87 -10.68
C LEU A 89 5.89 -15.43 -12.07
N SER A 90 5.63 -14.56 -13.05
CA SER A 90 5.35 -14.95 -14.44
C SER A 90 6.55 -15.64 -15.09
N THR A 91 7.75 -15.06 -14.94
CA THR A 91 9.01 -15.62 -15.48
C THR A 91 9.46 -16.89 -14.78
N SER A 92 9.15 -17.05 -13.47
CA SER A 92 9.36 -18.30 -12.75
C SER A 92 8.44 -19.42 -13.24
N LYS A 93 7.16 -19.09 -13.48
CA LYS A 93 6.16 -20.04 -13.98
C LYS A 93 6.49 -20.56 -15.38
N THR A 94 6.93 -19.70 -16.29
CA THR A 94 7.33 -20.12 -17.64
C THR A 94 8.58 -21.00 -17.66
N ARG A 95 9.44 -20.90 -16.64
CA ARG A 95 10.67 -21.70 -16.53
C ARG A 95 10.47 -23.08 -15.89
N MET A 96 9.33 -23.32 -15.23
CA MET A 96 8.98 -24.65 -14.70
C MET A 96 8.11 -25.47 -15.67
N GLU A 97 7.58 -24.85 -16.72
CA GLU A 97 6.74 -25.51 -17.74
C GLU A 97 7.50 -25.88 -19.02
N GLY A 98 8.83 -25.67 -19.07
CA GLY A 98 9.71 -26.06 -20.20
C GLY A 98 10.86 -26.96 -19.74
#